data_AF-A0A133VL40-F1
#
_entry.id   AF-A0A133VL40-F1
#
_cell.length_a   1.000
_cell.length_b   1.000
_cell.length_c   1.000
_cell.angle_alpha   90.00
_cell.angle_beta   90.00
_cell.angle_gamma   90.00
#
_symmetry.space_group_name_H-M   'P 1'
#
loop_
_entity.id
_entity.type
_entity.pdbx_description
1 polymer ?
#
loop_
_entity_poly.entity_id
_entity_poly.type
_entity_poly.pdbx_seq_one_letter_code
_entity_poly.pdbx_strand_id
1 'polypeptide(L)'
;MFENIFGSGEEKERLEKLESELEEKEKEINRLERKLEKENERAREAITEKQKTDKELKEAKHKIESLEDRINKLEKEKSEEEIYKEVDFLFRSDLILLLDELESFLSQENSLITHYFENLKDSGKNEIVRALKGVNSQTGFVHLKDQFKIINLVMIPPLPVEDEFYRDKKFQLDKIRKTLESDYKIGFISAHFGKSAVGLLRGNEFAKLNIVETQVKSKHSKGGYSQGRFERNRKEQVQTHLKKILERIEEFLASIDYLILDGNNRMVSELKGQLNTVPVIEKSLDIGNVSRKDKEDYIEKIWGSRIYIL
;
A
#
# COMPACT_ATOMS: atom_id res chain seq x y z
N MET A 1 -56.32 -17.69 -97.32
CA MET A 1 -55.29 -16.62 -97.26
C MET A 1 -55.08 -16.35 -95.77
N PHE A 2 -54.22 -17.17 -95.16
CA PHE A 2 -52.89 -16.81 -94.63
C PHE A 2 -53.02 -16.09 -93.27
N GLU A 3 -52.92 -16.84 -92.17
CA GLU A 3 -51.77 -16.82 -91.22
C GLU A 3 -51.77 -15.53 -90.37
N ASN A 4 -52.06 -15.53 -89.06
CA ASN A 4 -51.38 -16.18 -87.93
C ASN A 4 -52.42 -16.70 -86.90
N ILE A 5 -52.54 -17.97 -86.51
CA ILE A 5 -51.57 -18.93 -85.92
C ILE A 5 -51.13 -18.49 -84.51
N PHE A 6 -51.71 -19.13 -83.49
CA PHE A 6 -51.20 -19.35 -82.11
C PHE A 6 -50.34 -18.23 -81.48
N GLY A 7 -50.95 -17.20 -80.88
CA GLY A 7 -50.18 -16.16 -80.15
C GLY A 7 -50.81 -15.63 -78.85
N SER A 8 -52.13 -15.43 -78.80
CA SER A 8 -52.75 -14.68 -77.69
C SER A 8 -52.85 -15.44 -76.35
N GLY A 9 -52.78 -16.78 -76.38
CA GLY A 9 -52.78 -17.62 -75.17
C GLY A 9 -51.40 -17.70 -74.53
N GLU A 10 -50.37 -17.94 -75.36
CA GLU A 10 -48.96 -17.92 -74.94
C GLU A 10 -48.52 -16.52 -74.50
N GLU A 11 -49.00 -15.45 -75.16
CA GLU A 11 -48.72 -14.08 -74.74
C GLU A 11 -49.29 -13.76 -73.35
N LYS A 12 -50.51 -14.23 -73.03
CA LYS A 12 -51.11 -14.02 -71.70
C LYS A 12 -50.38 -14.81 -70.61
N GLU A 13 -50.04 -16.06 -70.88
CA GLU A 13 -49.28 -16.90 -69.94
C GLU A 13 -47.88 -16.33 -69.69
N ARG A 14 -47.26 -15.76 -70.73
CA ARG A 14 -45.97 -15.06 -70.61
C ARG A 14 -46.10 -13.74 -69.84
N LEU A 15 -47.23 -13.05 -69.95
CA LEU A 15 -47.52 -11.82 -69.21
C LEU A 15 -47.71 -12.11 -67.71
N GLU A 16 -48.51 -13.12 -67.36
CA GLU A 16 -48.68 -13.57 -65.97
C GLU A 16 -47.35 -14.02 -65.35
N LYS A 17 -46.53 -14.73 -66.13
CA LYS A 17 -45.20 -15.16 -65.67
C LYS A 17 -44.26 -13.98 -65.43
N LEU A 18 -44.24 -13.00 -66.34
CA LEU A 18 -43.47 -11.77 -66.17
C LEU A 18 -43.95 -10.93 -64.99
N GLU A 19 -45.26 -10.85 -64.75
CA GLU A 19 -45.85 -10.16 -63.59
C GLU A 19 -45.45 -10.84 -62.28
N SER A 20 -45.49 -12.17 -62.22
CA SER A 20 -45.02 -12.93 -61.06
C SER A 20 -43.52 -12.74 -60.81
N GLU A 21 -42.70 -12.73 -61.86
CA GLU A 21 -41.26 -12.46 -61.76
C GLU A 21 -40.99 -11.02 -61.29
N LEU A 22 -41.78 -10.04 -61.75
CA LEU A 22 -41.71 -8.65 -61.31
C LEU A 22 -42.05 -8.51 -59.83
N GLU A 23 -43.14 -9.13 -59.39
CA GLU A 23 -43.56 -9.10 -57.98
C GLU A 23 -42.53 -9.78 -57.06
N GLU A 24 -41.91 -10.87 -57.52
CA GLU A 24 -40.84 -11.55 -56.78
C GLU A 24 -39.58 -10.68 -56.69
N LYS A 25 -39.20 -10.02 -57.80
CA LYS A 25 -38.06 -9.08 -57.85
C LYS A 25 -38.30 -7.85 -56.98
N GLU A 26 -39.51 -7.29 -56.96
CA GLU A 26 -39.88 -6.18 -56.07
C GLU A 26 -39.81 -6.58 -54.59
N LYS A 27 -40.26 -7.80 -54.24
CA LYS A 27 -40.11 -8.34 -52.89
C LYS A 27 -38.63 -8.55 -52.52
N GLU A 28 -37.80 -8.96 -53.48
CA GLU A 28 -36.36 -9.14 -53.30
C GLU A 28 -35.65 -7.80 -53.08
N ILE A 29 -35.96 -6.77 -53.89
CA ILE A 29 -35.44 -5.40 -53.74
C ILE A 29 -35.79 -4.84 -52.36
N ASN A 30 -37.06 -4.91 -51.96
CA ASN A 30 -37.50 -4.44 -50.64
C ASN A 30 -36.77 -5.15 -49.48
N ARG A 31 -36.47 -6.45 -49.62
CA ARG A 31 -35.70 -7.20 -48.62
C ARG A 31 -34.24 -6.74 -48.58
N LEU A 32 -33.62 -6.48 -49.74
CA LEU A 32 -32.24 -6.01 -49.84
C LEU A 32 -32.09 -4.59 -49.29
N GLU A 33 -33.03 -3.69 -49.59
CA GLU A 33 -33.05 -2.32 -49.06
C GLU A 33 -33.13 -2.31 -47.53
N ARG A 34 -34.02 -3.11 -46.94
CA ARG A 34 -34.12 -3.24 -45.48
C ARG A 34 -32.85 -3.83 -44.84
N LYS A 35 -32.14 -4.73 -45.54
CA LYS A 35 -30.85 -5.25 -45.06
C LYS A 35 -29.77 -4.18 -45.13
N LEU A 36 -29.71 -3.44 -46.23
CA LEU A 36 -28.76 -2.35 -46.44
C LEU A 36 -28.95 -1.23 -45.41
N GLU A 37 -30.20 -0.88 -45.09
CA GLU A 37 -30.52 0.11 -44.07
C GLU A 37 -30.03 -0.32 -42.69
N LYS A 38 -30.30 -1.58 -42.29
CA LYS A 38 -29.79 -2.14 -41.03
C LYS A 38 -28.26 -2.21 -40.96
N GLU A 39 -27.59 -2.54 -42.06
CA GLU A 39 -26.12 -2.52 -42.10
C GLU A 39 -25.56 -1.10 -42.02
N ASN A 40 -26.20 -0.14 -42.67
CA ASN A 40 -25.82 1.27 -42.60
C ASN A 40 -26.01 1.84 -41.18
N GLU A 41 -27.08 1.48 -40.48
CA GLU A 41 -27.28 1.84 -39.07
C GLU A 41 -26.18 1.25 -38.19
N ARG A 42 -25.91 -0.06 -38.32
CA ARG A 42 -24.81 -0.72 -37.58
C ARG A 42 -23.45 -0.09 -37.86
N ALA A 43 -23.17 0.28 -39.10
CA ALA A 43 -21.93 0.94 -39.49
C ALA A 43 -21.81 2.32 -38.81
N ARG A 44 -22.90 3.10 -38.76
CA ARG A 44 -22.93 4.40 -38.07
C ARG A 44 -22.70 4.25 -36.57
N GLU A 45 -23.37 3.27 -35.94
CA GLU A 45 -23.19 2.97 -34.51
C GLU A 45 -21.74 2.57 -34.21
N ALA A 46 -21.16 1.66 -35.00
CA ALA A 46 -19.77 1.23 -34.83
C ALA A 46 -18.75 2.37 -35.01
N ILE A 47 -18.98 3.27 -35.99
CA ILE A 47 -18.15 4.48 -36.16
C ILE A 47 -18.25 5.38 -34.93
N THR A 48 -19.46 5.59 -34.42
CA THR A 48 -19.69 6.45 -33.24
C THR A 48 -19.02 5.86 -31.99
N GLU A 49 -19.15 4.56 -31.79
CA GLU A 49 -18.52 3.85 -30.68
C GLU A 49 -17.00 3.91 -30.78
N LYS A 50 -16.43 3.65 -31.98
CA LYS A 50 -14.99 3.80 -32.24
C LYS A 50 -14.50 5.21 -31.93
N GLN A 51 -15.19 6.25 -32.39
CA GLN A 51 -14.81 7.64 -32.11
C GLN A 51 -14.81 7.95 -30.60
N LYS A 52 -15.78 7.41 -29.86
CA LYS A 52 -15.82 7.55 -28.41
C LYS A 52 -14.64 6.85 -27.73
N THR A 53 -14.35 5.61 -28.12
CA THR A 53 -13.20 4.85 -27.59
C THR A 53 -11.87 5.52 -27.93
N ASP A 54 -11.71 6.05 -29.14
CA ASP A 54 -10.52 6.78 -29.57
C ASP A 54 -10.30 8.06 -28.73
N LYS A 55 -11.39 8.76 -28.39
CA LYS A 55 -11.34 9.93 -27.50
C LYS A 55 -10.91 9.54 -26.08
N GLU A 56 -11.52 8.50 -25.50
CA GLU A 56 -11.18 7.99 -24.18
C GLU A 56 -9.71 7.52 -24.11
N LEU A 57 -9.23 6.83 -25.16
CA LEU A 57 -7.85 6.39 -25.27
C LEU A 57 -6.88 7.58 -25.32
N LYS A 58 -7.21 8.64 -26.07
CA LYS A 58 -6.38 9.84 -26.17
C LYS A 58 -6.30 10.58 -24.83
N GLU A 59 -7.42 10.71 -24.12
CA GLU A 59 -7.45 11.31 -22.78
C GLU A 59 -6.64 10.49 -21.78
N ALA A 60 -6.74 9.15 -21.81
CA ALA A 60 -5.94 8.27 -20.97
C ALA A 60 -4.43 8.39 -21.26
N LYS A 61 -4.03 8.43 -22.54
CA LYS A 61 -2.63 8.60 -22.95
C LYS A 61 -2.04 9.92 -22.45
N HIS A 62 -2.75 11.03 -22.64
CA HIS A 62 -2.29 12.34 -22.12
C HIS A 62 -2.18 12.35 -20.59
N LYS A 63 -3.05 11.61 -19.90
CA LYS A 63 -2.98 11.49 -18.45
C LYS A 63 -1.79 10.66 -17.98
N ILE A 64 -1.46 9.58 -18.69
CA ILE A 64 -0.26 8.78 -18.45
C ILE A 64 0.98 9.65 -18.66
N GLU A 65 1.09 10.32 -19.80
CA GLU A 65 2.21 11.22 -20.12
C GLU A 65 2.39 12.32 -19.05
N SER A 66 1.30 12.97 -18.64
CA SER A 66 1.34 13.96 -17.57
C SER A 66 1.74 13.38 -16.20
N LEU A 67 1.37 12.13 -15.91
CA LEU A 67 1.76 11.45 -14.68
C LEU A 67 3.23 11.02 -14.73
N GLU A 68 3.70 10.51 -15.86
CA GLU A 68 5.10 10.15 -16.11
C GLU A 68 6.01 11.37 -15.98
N ASP A 69 5.65 12.51 -16.57
CA ASP A 69 6.38 13.77 -16.40
C ASP A 69 6.46 14.21 -14.94
N ARG A 70 5.36 14.02 -14.21
CA ARG A 70 5.27 14.39 -12.79
C ARG A 70 6.07 13.44 -11.91
N ILE A 71 6.09 12.15 -12.23
CA ILE A 71 6.95 11.14 -11.60
C ILE A 71 8.42 11.48 -11.90
N ASN A 72 8.80 11.70 -13.15
CA ASN A 72 10.16 12.07 -13.54
C ASN A 72 10.64 13.35 -12.86
N LYS A 73 9.76 14.34 -12.69
CA LYS A 73 10.06 15.56 -11.95
C LYS A 73 10.28 15.27 -10.46
N LEU A 74 9.42 14.47 -9.84
CA LEU A 74 9.57 14.05 -8.44
C LEU A 74 10.81 13.16 -8.23
N GLU A 75 11.15 12.32 -9.20
CA GLU A 75 12.36 11.48 -9.19
C GLU A 75 13.62 12.31 -9.36
N LYS A 76 13.60 13.34 -10.23
CA LYS A 76 14.72 14.29 -10.34
C LYS A 76 14.89 15.11 -9.07
N GLU A 77 13.80 15.64 -8.52
CA GLU A 77 13.79 16.36 -7.24
C GLU A 77 14.29 15.46 -6.10
N LYS A 78 13.94 14.16 -6.09
CA LYS A 78 14.51 13.18 -5.16
C LYS A 78 16.00 12.91 -5.41
N SER A 79 16.42 12.74 -6.67
CA SER A 79 17.82 12.45 -7.02
C SER A 79 18.78 13.59 -6.70
N GLU A 80 18.29 14.83 -6.67
CA GLU A 80 19.04 16.01 -6.21
C GLU A 80 19.01 16.16 -4.67
N GLU A 81 18.12 15.45 -3.95
CA GLU A 81 18.00 15.44 -2.49
C GLU A 81 18.58 14.18 -1.79
N GLU A 82 18.91 13.10 -2.52
CA GLU A 82 19.42 11.84 -1.93
C GLU A 82 20.91 11.92 -1.55
N ILE A 83 21.19 12.28 -0.28
CA ILE A 83 22.52 12.20 0.36
C ILE A 83 22.71 10.84 1.08
N TYR A 84 21.77 9.90 0.99
CA TYR A 84 21.82 8.61 1.68
C TYR A 84 21.26 7.48 0.82
N LYS A 85 21.74 6.26 1.08
CA LYS A 85 21.07 5.03 0.63
C LYS A 85 20.23 4.53 1.80
N GLU A 86 18.90 4.54 1.67
CA GLU A 86 18.05 3.83 2.62
C GLU A 86 18.43 2.35 2.58
N VAL A 87 18.83 1.80 3.72
CA VAL A 87 19.11 0.38 3.86
C VAL A 87 17.90 -0.27 4.50
N ASP A 88 17.57 -1.42 3.93
CA ASP A 88 16.45 -2.28 4.23
C ASP A 88 16.09 -2.36 5.73
N PHE A 89 14.81 -2.62 5.98
CA PHE A 89 14.33 -2.99 7.30
C PHE A 89 15.06 -4.25 7.78
N LEU A 90 15.77 -4.16 8.91
CA LEU A 90 16.42 -5.31 9.53
C LEU A 90 15.49 -5.97 10.53
N PHE A 91 15.27 -7.27 10.34
CA PHE A 91 14.61 -8.12 11.31
C PHE A 91 15.46 -8.27 12.58
N ARG A 92 14.84 -8.72 13.67
CA ARG A 92 15.51 -8.89 14.97
C ARG A 92 16.74 -9.78 14.86
N SER A 93 16.67 -10.90 14.14
CA SER A 93 17.81 -11.81 13.94
C SER A 93 18.99 -11.11 13.29
N ASP A 94 18.73 -10.35 12.23
CA ASP A 94 19.77 -9.63 11.47
C ASP A 94 20.31 -8.44 12.26
N LEU A 95 19.46 -7.78 13.04
CA LEU A 95 19.85 -6.72 13.95
C LEU A 95 20.84 -7.24 15.00
N ILE A 96 20.59 -8.42 15.59
CA ILE A 96 21.50 -9.03 16.56
C ILE A 96 22.86 -9.32 15.92
N LEU A 97 22.86 -9.91 14.72
CA LEU A 97 24.10 -10.16 13.97
C LEU A 97 24.88 -8.87 13.70
N LEU A 98 24.19 -7.81 13.29
CA LEU A 98 24.81 -6.51 13.07
C LEU A 98 25.40 -5.93 14.37
N LEU A 99 24.68 -6.04 15.49
CA LEU A 99 25.19 -5.56 16.78
C LEU A 99 26.45 -6.34 17.19
N ASP A 100 26.47 -7.66 16.99
CA ASP A 100 27.65 -8.49 17.24
C ASP A 100 28.85 -8.06 16.36
N GLU A 101 28.61 -7.80 15.07
CA GLU A 101 29.63 -7.30 14.14
C GLU A 101 30.16 -5.93 14.59
N LEU A 102 29.28 -4.98 14.94
CA LEU A 102 29.65 -3.64 15.37
C LEU A 102 30.40 -3.63 16.70
N GLU A 103 29.99 -4.44 17.68
CA GLU A 103 30.67 -4.57 18.98
C GLU A 103 32.07 -5.19 18.84
N SER A 104 32.31 -5.96 17.78
CA SER A 104 33.63 -6.53 17.48
C SER A 104 34.65 -5.49 17.01
N PHE A 105 34.21 -4.34 16.49
CA PHE A 105 35.10 -3.27 16.03
C PHE A 105 35.83 -2.62 17.21
N LEU A 106 37.16 -2.54 17.10
CA LEU A 106 38.01 -1.86 18.06
C LEU A 106 38.91 -0.83 17.36
N SER A 107 38.72 0.44 17.71
CA SER A 107 39.61 1.52 17.33
C SER A 107 40.80 1.62 18.28
N GLN A 108 41.96 2.01 17.74
CA GLN A 108 43.16 2.25 18.53
C GLN A 108 43.09 3.57 19.32
N GLU A 109 42.41 4.59 18.80
CA GLU A 109 42.47 5.99 19.29
C GLU A 109 41.10 6.58 19.68
N ASN A 110 40.31 5.88 20.50
CA ASN A 110 38.99 6.33 20.99
C ASN A 110 38.17 7.07 19.91
N SER A 111 38.14 6.50 18.71
CA SER A 111 37.72 7.22 17.51
C SER A 111 36.30 6.87 17.06
N LEU A 112 35.67 5.90 17.72
CA LEU A 112 34.31 5.47 17.40
C LEU A 112 33.32 6.34 18.18
N ILE A 113 32.32 6.82 17.48
CA ILE A 113 31.25 7.66 18.01
C ILE A 113 29.97 6.82 18.04
N THR A 114 29.30 6.81 19.20
CA THR A 114 27.94 6.31 19.36
C THR A 114 27.12 7.47 19.91
N HIS A 115 26.12 7.93 19.17
CA HIS A 115 25.27 9.03 19.58
C HIS A 115 23.79 8.62 19.52
N TYR A 116 23.18 8.47 20.69
CA TYR A 116 21.75 8.29 20.85
C TYR A 116 21.09 9.66 20.90
N PHE A 117 20.02 9.84 20.15
CA PHE A 117 19.23 11.06 20.22
C PHE A 117 17.75 10.83 19.90
N GLU A 118 16.87 11.51 20.63
CA GLU A 118 15.42 11.41 20.51
C GLU A 118 14.92 12.05 19.20
N ASN A 119 15.44 13.23 18.85
CA ASN A 119 15.05 13.93 17.62
C ASN A 119 16.25 14.27 16.76
N LEU A 120 16.04 14.32 15.44
CA LEU A 120 17.10 14.70 14.48
C LEU A 120 17.79 16.03 14.81
N LYS A 121 17.07 16.97 15.43
CA LYS A 121 17.62 18.27 15.84
C LYS A 121 18.68 18.13 16.93
N ASP A 122 18.54 17.12 17.79
CA ASP A 122 19.43 16.85 18.92
C ASP A 122 20.74 16.19 18.45
N SER A 123 20.79 15.72 17.18
CA SER A 123 22.02 15.20 16.56
C SER A 123 23.18 16.22 16.55
N GLY A 124 22.89 17.52 16.65
CA GLY A 124 23.87 18.60 16.64
C GLY A 124 24.64 18.77 15.32
N LYS A 125 24.30 17.99 14.28
CA LYS A 125 25.03 17.95 12.99
C LYS A 125 24.10 18.16 11.81
N ASN A 126 24.33 19.25 11.08
CA ASN A 126 23.56 19.59 9.88
C ASN A 126 23.63 18.50 8.79
N GLU A 127 24.72 17.73 8.70
CA GLU A 127 24.85 16.61 7.75
C GLU A 127 23.80 15.53 8.00
N ILE A 128 23.59 15.12 9.26
CA ILE A 128 22.61 14.10 9.65
C ILE A 128 21.18 14.62 9.45
N VAL A 129 20.92 15.87 9.85
CA VAL A 129 19.60 16.50 9.67
C VAL A 129 19.23 16.61 8.19
N ARG A 130 20.20 16.92 7.32
CA ARG A 130 19.99 17.00 5.88
C ARG A 130 19.79 15.62 5.28
N ALA A 131 20.63 14.64 5.65
CA ALA A 131 20.53 13.31 5.12
C ALA A 131 19.21 12.65 5.52
N LEU A 132 18.80 12.72 6.79
CA LEU A 132 17.57 12.08 7.27
C LEU A 132 16.34 13.01 7.17
N LYS A 133 16.38 14.01 6.30
CA LYS A 133 15.26 14.93 6.10
C LYS A 133 14.03 14.14 5.61
N GLY A 134 12.94 14.17 6.40
CA GLY A 134 11.71 13.44 6.10
C GLY A 134 11.59 12.09 6.80
N VAL A 135 12.67 11.59 7.42
CA VAL A 135 12.62 10.40 8.27
C VAL A 135 12.11 10.81 9.65
N ASN A 136 10.92 10.30 10.01
CA ASN A 136 10.35 10.46 11.33
C ASN A 136 10.52 9.18 12.15
N SER A 137 10.92 9.35 13.40
CA SER A 137 11.04 8.28 14.39
C SER A 137 10.37 8.71 15.69
N GLN A 138 9.63 7.80 16.31
CA GLN A 138 9.11 7.97 17.68
C GLN A 138 10.01 7.29 18.72
N THR A 139 10.97 6.48 18.26
CA THR A 139 11.90 5.74 19.12
C THR A 139 13.30 6.37 19.17
N GLY A 140 13.49 7.50 18.50
CA GLY A 140 14.79 8.16 18.37
C GLY A 140 15.67 7.54 17.29
N PHE A 141 16.96 7.80 17.41
CA PHE A 141 17.99 7.46 16.45
C PHE A 141 19.31 7.13 17.16
N VAL A 142 20.12 6.28 16.54
CA VAL A 142 21.47 5.94 16.99
C VAL A 142 22.44 6.14 15.85
N HIS A 143 23.27 7.17 15.93
CA HIS A 143 24.34 7.43 14.96
C HIS A 143 25.62 6.73 15.40
N LEU A 144 26.09 5.80 14.56
CA LEU A 144 27.37 5.12 14.73
C LEU A 144 28.31 5.60 13.64
N LYS A 145 29.46 6.11 14.05
CA LYS A 145 30.44 6.68 13.14
C LYS A 145 31.88 6.37 13.57
N ASP A 146 32.71 5.96 12.62
CA ASP A 146 34.16 5.92 12.79
C ASP A 146 34.84 7.20 12.27
N GLN A 147 36.16 7.30 12.50
CA GLN A 147 36.94 8.48 12.11
C GLN A 147 37.11 8.63 10.60
N PHE A 148 37.18 7.52 9.87
CA PHE A 148 37.41 7.51 8.43
C PHE A 148 36.10 7.43 7.62
N LYS A 149 34.93 7.44 8.30
CA LYS A 149 33.60 7.26 7.69
C LYS A 149 33.46 5.95 6.90
N ILE A 150 34.23 4.92 7.25
CA ILE A 150 34.02 3.55 6.76
C ILE A 150 32.70 3.01 7.35
N ILE A 151 32.46 3.30 8.62
CA ILE A 151 31.19 3.06 9.31
C ILE A 151 30.56 4.43 9.53
N ASN A 152 29.45 4.69 8.88
CA ASN A 152 28.65 5.88 9.08
C ASN A 152 27.18 5.49 8.87
N LEU A 153 26.52 5.10 9.95
CA LEU A 153 25.16 4.60 9.90
C LEU A 153 24.29 5.26 10.97
N VAL A 154 23.00 5.40 10.67
CA VAL A 154 21.99 5.78 11.63
C VAL A 154 20.95 4.66 11.72
N MET A 155 20.72 4.17 12.92
CA MET A 155 19.72 3.17 13.23
C MET A 155 18.51 3.83 13.91
N ILE A 156 17.30 3.43 13.53
CA ILE A 156 16.09 3.69 14.31
C ILE A 156 15.88 2.49 15.24
N PRO A 157 16.09 2.65 16.56
CA PRO A 157 16.03 1.54 17.51
C PRO A 157 14.59 1.03 17.68
N PRO A 158 14.40 -0.21 18.16
CA PRO A 158 13.07 -0.81 18.25
C PRO A 158 12.17 -0.16 19.31
N LEU A 159 12.75 0.38 20.38
CA LEU A 159 12.08 1.13 21.45
C LEU A 159 12.75 2.49 21.67
N PRO A 160 12.08 3.45 22.34
CA PRO A 160 12.62 4.78 22.61
C PRO A 160 13.94 4.76 23.37
N VAL A 161 14.85 5.63 22.95
CA VAL A 161 16.16 5.85 23.59
C VAL A 161 16.24 7.28 24.13
N GLU A 162 17.09 7.47 25.15
CA GLU A 162 17.43 8.80 25.70
C GLU A 162 18.69 9.35 25.05
N ASP A 163 18.82 10.68 25.01
CA ASP A 163 19.97 11.40 24.45
C ASP A 163 21.27 11.08 25.20
N GLU A 164 22.24 10.49 24.50
CA GLU A 164 23.56 10.20 25.04
C GLU A 164 24.64 10.16 23.97
N PHE A 165 25.82 10.70 24.30
CA PHE A 165 26.95 10.76 23.39
C PHE A 165 28.17 10.04 23.97
N TYR A 166 28.73 9.13 23.18
CA TYR A 166 29.94 8.39 23.50
C TYR A 166 30.99 8.56 22.42
N ARG A 167 32.24 8.67 22.86
CA ARG A 167 33.43 8.58 22.01
C ARG A 167 34.44 7.64 22.66
N ASP A 168 34.63 6.46 22.07
CA ASP A 168 35.42 5.39 22.68
C ASP A 168 36.09 4.49 21.62
N LYS A 169 36.82 3.46 22.07
CA LYS A 169 37.44 2.44 21.23
C LYS A 169 36.42 1.46 20.64
N LYS A 170 35.26 1.31 21.28
CA LYS A 170 34.17 0.43 20.85
C LYS A 170 32.88 1.23 20.69
N PHE A 171 31.96 0.74 19.87
CA PHE A 171 30.60 1.25 19.86
C PHE A 171 29.88 0.85 21.15
N GLN A 172 29.13 1.78 21.75
CA GLN A 172 28.44 1.60 23.01
C GLN A 172 27.01 1.14 22.75
N LEU A 173 26.82 -0.16 22.50
CA LEU A 173 25.55 -0.73 22.03
C LEU A 173 24.74 -1.45 23.12
N ASP A 174 25.23 -1.46 24.36
CA ASP A 174 24.61 -2.17 25.49
C ASP A 174 23.13 -1.81 25.71
N LYS A 175 22.73 -0.57 25.42
CA LYS A 175 21.34 -0.13 25.56
C LYS A 175 20.41 -0.86 24.59
N ILE A 176 20.83 -0.98 23.33
CA ILE A 176 20.06 -1.68 22.30
C ILE A 176 20.02 -3.17 22.64
N ARG A 177 21.16 -3.75 23.06
CA ARG A 177 21.23 -5.16 23.46
C ARG A 177 20.31 -5.47 24.64
N LYS A 178 20.37 -4.66 25.71
CA LYS A 178 19.46 -4.76 26.85
C LYS A 178 18.00 -4.67 26.42
N THR A 179 17.68 -3.83 25.43
CA THR A 179 16.32 -3.69 24.91
C THR A 179 15.81 -4.99 24.28
N LEU A 180 16.65 -5.67 23.49
CA LEU A 180 16.34 -6.93 22.80
C LEU A 180 16.31 -8.17 23.72
N GLU A 181 16.94 -8.07 24.89
CA GLU A 181 17.04 -9.15 25.90
C GLU A 181 16.06 -8.96 27.07
N SER A 182 15.51 -7.76 27.25
CA SER A 182 14.63 -7.43 28.37
C SER A 182 13.25 -8.06 28.23
N ASP A 183 12.65 -8.37 29.38
CA ASP A 183 11.31 -8.95 29.51
C ASP A 183 10.18 -7.89 29.40
N TYR A 184 10.31 -6.97 28.43
CA TYR A 184 9.31 -5.92 28.20
C TYR A 184 7.95 -6.53 27.84
N LYS A 185 6.89 -5.95 28.38
CA LYS A 185 5.51 -6.28 28.02
C LYS A 185 5.03 -5.30 26.96
N ILE A 186 5.06 -5.75 25.71
CA ILE A 186 4.69 -4.95 24.56
C ILE A 186 3.27 -5.32 24.12
N GLY A 187 2.34 -4.36 24.19
CA GLY A 187 1.07 -4.48 23.51
C GLY A 187 1.28 -4.30 22.02
N PHE A 188 0.61 -5.11 21.20
CA PHE A 188 0.73 -5.06 19.76
C PHE A 188 -0.65 -5.04 19.10
N ILE A 189 -0.87 -4.11 18.17
CA ILE A 189 -2.05 -4.08 17.32
C ILE A 189 -1.63 -3.87 15.86
N SER A 190 -1.93 -4.85 15.02
CA SER A 190 -1.90 -4.69 13.55
C SER A 190 -3.33 -4.52 13.05
N ALA A 191 -3.70 -3.27 12.73
CA ALA A 191 -5.06 -2.84 12.52
C ALA A 191 -5.39 -2.70 11.02
N HIS A 192 -6.17 -3.65 10.48
CA HIS A 192 -6.70 -3.55 9.11
C HIS A 192 -8.23 -3.58 9.11
N PHE A 193 -8.81 -3.23 7.97
CA PHE A 193 -10.26 -3.30 7.80
C PHE A 193 -10.72 -4.75 7.83
N GLY A 194 -11.59 -5.08 8.78
CA GLY A 194 -12.24 -6.39 8.86
C GLY A 194 -11.38 -7.50 9.45
N LYS A 195 -10.04 -7.41 9.44
CA LYS A 195 -9.17 -8.40 10.08
C LYS A 195 -7.98 -7.72 10.74
N SER A 196 -7.82 -7.90 12.04
CA SER A 196 -6.74 -7.28 12.83
C SER A 196 -6.13 -8.27 13.80
N ALA A 197 -4.87 -8.10 14.13
CA ALA A 197 -4.20 -8.83 15.21
C ALA A 197 -4.08 -7.94 16.44
N VAL A 198 -4.33 -8.50 17.61
CA VAL A 198 -4.13 -7.87 18.91
C VAL A 198 -3.37 -8.84 19.79
N GLY A 199 -2.23 -8.44 20.32
CA GLY A 199 -1.35 -9.34 21.06
C GLY A 199 -0.68 -8.67 22.26
N LEU A 200 -0.28 -9.51 23.20
CA LEU A 200 0.64 -9.18 24.27
C LEU A 200 1.91 -9.98 24.03
N LEU A 201 2.99 -9.27 23.73
CA LEU A 201 4.33 -9.81 23.63
C LEU A 201 5.04 -9.61 24.98
N ARG A 202 5.74 -10.63 25.44
CA ARG A 202 6.57 -10.60 26.64
C ARG A 202 7.96 -11.07 26.26
N GLY A 203 8.93 -10.16 26.27
CA GLY A 203 10.25 -10.39 25.68
C GLY A 203 10.11 -10.77 24.20
N ASN A 204 10.43 -12.03 23.87
CA ASN A 204 10.42 -12.54 22.50
C ASN A 204 9.29 -13.54 22.21
N GLU A 205 8.26 -13.62 23.06
CA GLU A 205 7.15 -14.55 22.87
C GLU A 205 5.78 -13.90 23.07
N PHE A 206 4.80 -14.29 22.26
CA PHE A 206 3.42 -13.85 22.46
C PHE A 206 2.79 -14.61 23.62
N ALA A 207 2.64 -13.93 24.76
CA ALA A 207 1.83 -14.41 25.87
C ALA A 207 0.34 -14.53 25.47
N LYS A 208 -0.14 -13.60 24.63
CA LYS A 208 -1.48 -13.66 24.00
C LYS A 208 -1.42 -13.17 22.56
N LEU A 209 -2.13 -13.83 21.66
CA LEU A 209 -2.35 -13.34 20.29
C LEU A 209 -3.76 -13.68 19.79
N ASN A 210 -4.53 -12.65 19.53
CA ASN A 210 -5.94 -12.71 19.18
C ASN A 210 -6.14 -12.10 17.79
N ILE A 211 -6.86 -12.82 16.93
CA ILE A 211 -7.29 -12.29 15.64
C ILE A 211 -8.72 -11.82 15.81
N VAL A 212 -8.95 -10.55 15.49
CA VAL A 212 -10.27 -9.94 15.46
C VAL A 212 -10.71 -9.91 14.01
N GLU A 213 -11.82 -10.58 13.70
CA GLU A 213 -12.38 -10.61 12.35
C GLU A 213 -13.84 -10.13 12.37
N THR A 214 -14.16 -9.20 11.47
CA THR A 214 -15.50 -8.64 11.26
C THR A 214 -15.77 -8.39 9.78
N GLN A 215 -17.06 -8.35 9.42
CA GLN A 215 -17.47 -8.04 8.05
C GLN A 215 -17.41 -6.54 7.80
N VAL A 216 -16.27 -6.03 7.33
CA VAL A 216 -16.14 -4.66 6.81
C VAL A 216 -16.11 -4.72 5.29
N LYS A 217 -17.16 -4.21 4.63
CA LYS A 217 -17.21 -4.21 3.16
C LYS A 217 -16.12 -3.28 2.59
N SER A 218 -15.51 -3.70 1.48
CA SER A 218 -14.55 -2.87 0.73
C SER A 218 -15.23 -1.64 0.12
N LYS A 219 -14.46 -0.60 -0.24
CA LYS A 219 -15.04 0.56 -0.94
C LYS A 219 -15.59 0.10 -2.29
N HIS A 220 -16.89 0.28 -2.51
CA HIS A 220 -17.47 0.21 -3.84
C HIS A 220 -17.38 1.60 -4.48
N SER A 221 -16.65 1.73 -5.60
CA SER A 221 -16.49 2.98 -6.34
C SER A 221 -17.63 3.27 -7.33
N LYS A 222 -18.67 2.44 -7.36
CA LYS A 222 -19.82 2.64 -8.24
C LYS A 222 -20.70 3.75 -7.66
N GLY A 223 -20.46 4.98 -8.11
CA GLY A 223 -21.24 6.16 -7.72
C GLY A 223 -22.72 6.02 -8.05
N GLY A 224 -23.57 6.56 -7.19
CA GLY A 224 -25.02 6.55 -7.35
C GLY A 224 -25.77 6.98 -6.10
N TYR A 225 -27.10 7.12 -6.18
CA TYR A 225 -27.97 7.58 -5.09
C TYR A 225 -27.85 6.77 -3.78
N SER A 226 -27.34 5.54 -3.84
CA SER A 226 -27.14 4.68 -2.65
C SER A 226 -25.76 4.83 -1.99
N GLN A 227 -24.83 5.60 -2.57
CA GLN A 227 -23.45 5.73 -2.08
C GLN A 227 -23.39 6.21 -0.62
N GLY A 228 -24.19 7.22 -0.26
CA GLY A 228 -24.21 7.74 1.11
C GLY A 228 -24.68 6.73 2.16
N ARG A 229 -25.58 5.80 1.81
CA ARG A 229 -26.01 4.72 2.74
C ARG A 229 -24.91 3.68 2.93
N PHE A 230 -24.21 3.30 1.87
CA PHE A 230 -23.10 2.36 1.95
C PHE A 230 -21.92 2.92 2.76
N GLU A 231 -21.61 4.20 2.61
CA GLU A 231 -20.55 4.85 3.38
C GLU A 231 -20.87 4.93 4.87
N ARG A 232 -22.13 5.21 5.26
CA ARG A 232 -22.57 5.19 6.66
C ARG A 232 -22.47 3.79 7.26
N ASN A 233 -23.03 2.79 6.58
CA ASN A 233 -22.95 1.39 7.04
C ASN A 233 -21.49 0.94 7.19
N ARG A 234 -20.60 1.34 6.28
CA ARG A 234 -19.17 1.04 6.37
C ARG A 234 -18.51 1.73 7.56
N LYS A 235 -18.87 2.98 7.86
CA LYS A 235 -18.36 3.68 9.05
C LYS A 235 -18.78 2.95 10.33
N GLU A 236 -20.03 2.51 10.43
CA GLU A 236 -20.52 1.72 11.57
C GLU A 236 -19.81 0.36 11.69
N GLN A 237 -19.56 -0.32 10.57
CA GLN A 237 -18.79 -1.56 10.54
C GLN A 237 -17.36 -1.36 11.04
N VAL A 238 -16.69 -0.29 10.59
CA VAL A 238 -15.33 0.07 11.04
C VAL A 238 -15.31 0.36 12.53
N GLN A 239 -16.28 1.14 13.04
CA GLN A 239 -16.39 1.46 14.46
C GLN A 239 -16.64 0.22 15.32
N THR A 240 -17.48 -0.70 14.83
CA THR A 240 -17.70 -2.00 15.49
C THR A 240 -16.41 -2.82 15.55
N HIS A 241 -15.63 -2.83 14.47
CA HIS A 241 -14.35 -3.53 14.41
C HIS A 241 -13.33 -2.93 15.39
N LEU A 242 -13.22 -1.60 15.43
CA LEU A 242 -12.36 -0.88 16.37
C LEU A 242 -12.73 -1.17 17.82
N LYS A 243 -14.03 -1.17 18.15
CA LYS A 243 -14.50 -1.51 19.50
C LYS A 243 -14.04 -2.92 19.90
N LYS A 244 -14.15 -3.90 19.01
CA LYS A 244 -13.67 -5.26 19.28
C LYS A 244 -12.15 -5.34 19.45
N ILE A 245 -11.38 -4.52 18.74
CA ILE A 245 -9.93 -4.42 18.94
C ILE A 245 -9.63 -3.87 20.33
N LEU A 246 -10.33 -2.81 20.74
CA LEU A 246 -10.17 -2.16 22.04
C LEU A 246 -10.52 -3.10 23.20
N GLU A 247 -11.64 -3.81 23.10
CA GLU A 247 -12.04 -4.83 24.09
C GLU A 247 -10.95 -5.90 24.29
N ARG A 248 -10.17 -6.23 23.24
CA ARG A 248 -9.06 -7.20 23.34
C ARG A 248 -7.81 -6.63 23.98
N ILE A 249 -7.42 -5.40 23.63
CA ILE A 249 -6.21 -4.79 24.21
C ILE A 249 -6.46 -4.42 25.68
N GLU A 250 -7.67 -4.00 26.04
CA GLU A 250 -8.07 -3.66 27.42
C GLU A 250 -7.82 -4.81 28.41
N GLU A 251 -7.89 -6.08 27.97
CA GLU A 251 -7.58 -7.25 28.80
C GLU A 251 -6.18 -7.21 29.43
N PHE A 252 -5.24 -6.48 28.84
CA PHE A 252 -3.85 -6.41 29.30
C PHE A 252 -3.22 -5.02 29.21
N LEU A 253 -3.97 -3.99 28.78
CA LEU A 253 -3.50 -2.61 28.59
C LEU A 253 -2.85 -2.00 29.84
N ALA A 254 -3.34 -2.33 31.03
CA ALA A 254 -2.78 -1.82 32.29
C ALA A 254 -1.41 -2.42 32.65
N SER A 255 -0.97 -3.46 31.93
CA SER A 255 0.24 -4.21 32.23
C SER A 255 1.35 -4.06 31.19
N ILE A 256 1.11 -3.30 30.11
CA ILE A 256 2.09 -3.10 29.04
C ILE A 256 2.95 -1.87 29.30
N ASP A 257 4.21 -1.96 28.93
CA ASP A 257 5.19 -0.87 29.00
C ASP A 257 5.06 0.05 27.78
N TYR A 258 4.87 -0.55 26.60
CA TYR A 258 4.68 0.15 25.33
C TYR A 258 3.58 -0.51 24.50
N LEU A 259 2.91 0.28 23.66
CA LEU A 259 1.94 -0.18 22.67
C LEU A 259 2.47 0.09 21.26
N ILE A 260 2.70 -0.97 20.49
CA ILE A 260 3.06 -0.88 19.07
C ILE A 260 1.78 -0.93 18.23
N LEU A 261 1.58 0.10 17.41
CA LEU A 261 0.51 0.18 16.42
C LEU A 261 1.07 0.04 15.01
N ASP A 262 0.49 -0.86 14.25
CA ASP A 262 0.75 -1.10 12.83
C ASP A 262 -0.57 -1.18 12.05
N GLY A 263 -0.50 -1.03 10.73
CA GLY A 263 -1.61 -1.30 9.82
C GLY A 263 -2.12 -0.08 9.08
N ASN A 264 -3.41 -0.05 8.78
CA ASN A 264 -4.00 1.01 7.98
C ASN A 264 -3.98 2.37 8.73
N ASN A 265 -3.42 3.41 8.13
CA ASN A 265 -3.30 4.76 8.71
C ASN A 265 -4.60 5.28 9.34
N ARG A 266 -5.76 5.05 8.72
CA ARG A 266 -7.04 5.49 9.27
C ARG A 266 -7.40 4.73 10.55
N MET A 267 -7.19 3.41 10.55
CA MET A 267 -7.44 2.57 11.72
C MET A 267 -6.51 2.95 12.88
N VAL A 268 -5.21 3.09 12.59
CA VAL A 268 -4.18 3.49 13.57
C VAL A 268 -4.50 4.87 14.16
N SER A 269 -4.87 5.85 13.34
CA SER A 269 -5.27 7.19 13.81
C SER A 269 -6.52 7.16 14.72
N GLU A 270 -7.54 6.36 14.36
CA GLU A 270 -8.75 6.22 15.18
C GLU A 270 -8.46 5.50 16.53
N LEU A 271 -7.54 4.53 16.55
CA LEU A 271 -7.10 3.84 17.79
C LEU A 271 -6.25 4.72 18.68
N LYS A 272 -5.30 5.48 18.11
CA LYS A 272 -4.41 6.37 18.85
C LYS A 272 -5.19 7.36 19.70
N GLY A 273 -6.26 7.96 19.17
CA GLY A 273 -7.11 8.89 19.92
C GLY A 273 -7.80 8.28 21.15
N GLN A 274 -7.90 6.95 21.23
CA GLN A 274 -8.56 6.22 22.32
C GLN A 274 -7.56 5.57 23.30
N LEU A 275 -6.32 5.33 22.87
CA LEU A 275 -5.29 4.59 23.63
C LEU A 275 -4.19 5.53 24.16
N ASN A 276 -4.58 6.56 24.93
CA ASN A 276 -3.65 7.57 25.46
C ASN A 276 -3.01 7.20 26.81
N THR A 277 -3.33 6.03 27.37
CA THR A 277 -2.91 5.63 28.73
C THR A 277 -1.50 5.05 28.79
N VAL A 278 -0.91 4.72 27.64
CA VAL A 278 0.40 4.06 27.52
C VAL A 278 1.20 4.72 26.39
N PRO A 279 2.55 4.69 26.44
CA PRO A 279 3.37 5.15 25.33
C PRO A 279 3.07 4.36 24.04
N VAL A 280 2.64 5.08 23.00
CA VAL A 280 2.28 4.49 21.70
C VAL A 280 3.42 4.69 20.70
N ILE A 281 3.83 3.61 20.05
CA ILE A 281 4.85 3.59 19.00
C ILE A 281 4.19 3.12 17.69
N GLU A 282 4.17 3.98 16.69
CA GLU A 282 3.70 3.64 15.35
C GLU A 282 4.84 3.03 14.53
N LYS A 283 4.61 1.83 13.98
CA LYS A 283 5.54 1.16 13.06
C LYS A 283 4.78 0.71 11.81
N SER A 284 5.41 0.84 10.64
CA SER A 284 4.96 0.20 9.40
C SER A 284 5.68 -1.12 9.28
N LEU A 285 5.01 -2.22 9.64
CA LEU A 285 5.61 -3.55 9.67
C LEU A 285 5.31 -4.36 8.39
N ASP A 286 4.56 -3.79 7.45
CA ASP A 286 4.18 -4.41 6.17
C ASP A 286 3.81 -5.89 6.32
N ILE A 287 2.92 -6.16 7.26
CA ILE A 287 2.39 -7.50 7.51
C ILE A 287 1.44 -7.84 6.37
N GLY A 288 1.87 -8.74 5.49
CA GLY A 288 1.09 -9.15 4.33
C GLY A 288 -0.20 -9.89 4.68
N ASN A 289 -0.16 -10.76 5.69
CA ASN A 289 -1.33 -11.51 6.16
C ASN A 289 -1.48 -11.42 7.68
N VAL A 290 -2.67 -11.00 8.12
CA VAL A 290 -3.03 -11.02 9.53
C VAL A 290 -3.41 -12.46 9.92
N SER A 291 -2.52 -13.19 10.58
CA SER A 291 -2.68 -14.61 10.91
C SER A 291 -1.99 -15.00 12.20
N ARG A 292 -2.53 -15.99 12.92
CA ARG A 292 -1.84 -16.57 14.09
C ARG A 292 -0.60 -17.39 13.72
N LYS A 293 -0.46 -17.80 12.46
CA LYS A 293 0.68 -18.59 12.00
C LYS A 293 1.94 -17.74 11.80
N ASP A 294 1.76 -16.42 11.65
CA ASP A 294 2.85 -15.49 11.33
C ASP A 294 3.40 -14.82 12.62
N LYS A 295 3.35 -15.55 13.75
CA LYS A 295 3.81 -15.07 15.06
C LYS A 295 5.27 -14.64 15.05
N GLU A 296 6.11 -15.46 14.42
CA GLU A 296 7.54 -15.21 14.31
C GLU A 296 7.80 -13.96 13.47
N ASP A 297 7.10 -13.78 12.35
CA ASP A 297 7.20 -12.56 11.52
C ASP A 297 6.85 -11.29 12.33
N TYR A 298 5.80 -11.34 13.16
CA TYR A 298 5.48 -10.22 14.05
C TYR A 298 6.61 -9.91 15.03
N ILE A 299 7.20 -10.94 15.67
CA ILE A 299 8.26 -10.75 16.66
C ILE A 299 9.50 -10.15 16.01
N GLU A 300 9.91 -10.71 14.87
CA GLU A 300 11.06 -10.25 14.09
C GLU A 300 10.91 -8.79 13.66
N LYS A 301 9.69 -8.38 13.28
CA LYS A 301 9.37 -7.01 12.87
C LYS A 301 9.17 -6.05 14.04
N ILE A 302 8.57 -6.49 15.14
CA ILE A 302 8.39 -5.65 16.34
C ILE A 302 9.75 -5.20 16.88
N TRP A 303 10.70 -6.12 16.96
CA TRP A 303 12.05 -5.88 17.44
C TRP A 303 13.05 -5.47 16.35
N GLY A 304 12.58 -5.36 15.10
CA GLY A 304 13.37 -4.89 13.98
C GLY A 304 13.65 -3.39 14.04
N SER A 305 14.64 -2.98 13.25
CA SER A 305 15.13 -1.61 13.16
C SER A 305 15.32 -1.19 11.70
N ARG A 306 15.16 0.10 11.42
CA ARG A 306 15.52 0.68 10.12
C ARG A 306 16.94 1.24 10.18
N ILE A 307 17.71 1.07 9.11
CA ILE A 307 19.10 1.53 9.06
C ILE A 307 19.31 2.42 7.85
N TYR A 308 20.05 3.50 8.05
CA TYR A 308 20.40 4.45 7.01
C TYR A 308 21.92 4.53 6.96
N ILE A 309 22.52 4.26 5.79
CA ILE A 309 23.95 4.44 5.58
C ILE A 309 24.18 5.83 4.98
N LEU A 310 25.05 6.61 5.63
CA LEU A 310 25.32 8.02 5.36
C LEU A 310 26.68 8.25 4.69
#